data_AF-A0A7R9K827-F1
#
_entry.id   AF-A0A7R9K827-F1
#
_cell.length_a   1.000
_cell.length_b   1.000
_cell.length_c   1.000
_cell.angle_alpha   90.00
_cell.angle_beta   90.00
_cell.angle_gamma   90.00
#
_symmetry.space_group_name_H-M   'P 1'
#
loop_
_entity.id
_entity.type
_entity.pdbx_description
1 polymer ?
#
loop_
_entity_poly.entity_id
_entity_poly.type
_entity_poly.pdbx_seq_one_letter_code
_entity_poly.pdbx_strand_id
1 'polypeptide(L)'
;MKCLFETMCKQTRPLFSTPHVVNLMLICALQFGLFSCGNGLILWMPDLFSQLYVDYALHPVDQRTICQVVEHGLIASNQTSDTGVNCTNTVDAGVYQNTLIIGGVGMMAYIINGYFIDTVGKRNILVINLVTSGTAGIGLYFARSAGQVLTLACVFLALSSTCISVVSTAAIELFPTHLRAMAMCISLMMGRLGTMVASLMVGLLLELNCASVFFTLAGIILFLGKSSGGFDLGSTDPAQGRIVMNGYGLTALQM
;
A
#
# COMPACT_ATOMS: atom_id res chain seq x y z
N MET A 1 -12.74 35.58 -5.20
CA MET A 1 -12.23 34.25 -5.59
C MET A 1 -10.86 34.30 -6.25
N LYS A 2 -10.63 35.13 -7.28
CA LYS A 2 -9.32 35.25 -7.98
C LYS A 2 -8.13 35.58 -7.06
N CYS A 3 -8.29 36.51 -6.12
CA CYS A 3 -7.24 36.89 -5.15
C CYS A 3 -6.83 35.74 -4.21
N LEU A 4 -7.78 34.88 -3.81
CA LEU A 4 -7.48 33.71 -2.98
C LEU A 4 -6.65 32.68 -3.77
N PHE A 5 -7.01 32.43 -5.03
CA PHE A 5 -6.29 31.48 -5.88
C PHE A 5 -4.86 31.96 -6.17
N GLU A 6 -4.65 33.25 -6.46
CA GLU A 6 -3.31 33.82 -6.64
C GLU A 6 -2.45 33.71 -5.38
N THR A 7 -3.05 33.90 -4.21
CA THR A 7 -2.35 33.76 -2.92
C THR A 7 -1.94 32.30 -2.69
N MET A 8 -2.82 31.34 -2.98
CA MET A 8 -2.53 29.91 -2.88
C MET A 8 -1.49 29.43 -3.89
N CYS A 9 -1.54 29.93 -5.13
CA CYS A 9 -0.51 29.64 -6.13
C CYS A 9 0.85 30.20 -5.72
N LYS A 10 0.90 31.42 -5.15
CA LYS A 10 2.15 32.00 -4.63
C LYS A 10 2.73 31.20 -3.47
N GLN A 11 1.89 30.68 -2.56
CA GLN A 11 2.32 29.86 -1.42
C GLN A 11 2.71 28.43 -1.80
N THR A 12 2.09 27.88 -2.84
CA THR A 12 2.38 26.52 -3.34
C THR A 12 3.61 26.50 -4.25
N ARG A 13 3.89 27.59 -4.98
CA ARG A 13 5.05 27.73 -5.87
C ARG A 13 6.39 27.34 -5.25
N PRO A 14 6.76 27.74 -4.02
CA PRO A 14 8.02 27.32 -3.40
C PRO A 14 8.11 25.81 -3.13
N LEU A 15 6.98 25.11 -2.95
CA LEU A 15 6.97 23.66 -2.78
C LEU A 15 7.37 22.92 -4.06
N PHE A 16 7.01 23.47 -5.23
CA PHE A 16 7.37 22.96 -6.55
C PHE A 16 8.70 23.52 -7.08
N SER A 17 9.43 24.29 -6.27
CA SER A 17 10.77 24.74 -6.61
C SER A 17 11.79 23.65 -6.32
N THR A 18 12.80 23.50 -7.19
CA THR A 18 14.01 22.74 -6.90
C THR A 18 14.68 23.35 -5.65
N PRO A 19 15.12 22.55 -4.66
CA PRO A 19 15.26 21.08 -4.67
C PRO A 19 14.06 20.29 -4.10
N HIS A 20 13.04 20.95 -3.51
CA HIS A 20 11.95 20.29 -2.77
C HIS A 20 11.00 19.44 -3.63
N VAL A 21 10.88 19.74 -4.92
CA VAL A 21 9.97 19.04 -5.83
C VAL A 21 10.30 17.56 -6.01
N VAL A 22 11.59 17.18 -6.00
CA VAL A 22 12.00 15.77 -6.16
C VAL A 22 11.52 14.94 -4.97
N ASN A 23 11.68 15.49 -3.76
CA ASN A 23 11.22 14.84 -2.53
C ASN A 23 9.70 14.74 -2.47
N LEU A 24 9.00 15.81 -2.89
CA LEU A 24 7.55 15.79 -2.96
C LEU A 24 7.05 14.73 -3.93
N MET A 25 7.63 14.65 -5.13
CA MET A 25 7.27 13.64 -6.13
C MET A 25 7.51 12.22 -5.62
N LEU A 26 8.63 11.99 -4.93
CA LEU A 26 8.94 10.68 -4.35
C LEU A 26 7.96 10.31 -3.22
N ILE A 27 7.66 11.24 -2.30
CA ILE A 27 6.66 11.02 -1.24
C ILE A 27 5.27 10.78 -1.85
N CYS A 28 4.89 11.52 -2.89
CA CYS A 28 3.62 11.31 -3.60
C CYS A 28 3.56 9.93 -4.27
N ALA A 29 4.64 9.50 -4.93
CA ALA A 29 4.71 8.17 -5.55
C ALA A 29 4.64 7.05 -4.50
N LEU A 30 5.33 7.19 -3.36
CA LEU A 30 5.24 6.26 -2.23
C LEU A 30 3.81 6.20 -1.69
N GLN A 31 3.19 7.35 -1.42
CA GLN A 31 1.84 7.40 -0.88
C GLN A 31 0.82 6.80 -1.87
N PHE A 32 0.96 7.10 -3.17
CA PHE A 32 0.13 6.52 -4.22
C PHE A 32 0.23 5.00 -4.23
N GLY A 33 1.43 4.43 -4.28
CA GLY A 33 1.61 2.98 -4.33
C GLY A 33 1.17 2.27 -3.06
N LEU A 34 1.48 2.82 -1.89
CA LEU A 34 1.07 2.25 -0.60
C LEU A 34 -0.45 2.28 -0.42
N PHE A 35 -1.12 3.37 -0.81
CA PHE A 35 -2.58 3.44 -0.74
C PHE A 35 -3.26 2.59 -1.81
N SER A 36 -2.70 2.55 -3.02
CA SER A 36 -3.18 1.73 -4.13
C SER A 36 -3.17 0.25 -3.72
N CYS A 37 -2.05 -0.24 -3.18
CA CYS A 37 -1.93 -1.65 -2.86
C CYS A 37 -2.59 -2.00 -1.51
N GLY A 38 -2.38 -1.20 -0.46
CA GLY A 38 -2.95 -1.45 0.85
C GLY A 38 -4.48 -1.33 0.88
N ASN A 39 -5.01 -0.18 0.44
CA ASN A 39 -6.46 0.04 0.44
C ASN A 39 -7.15 -0.62 -0.77
N GLY A 40 -6.44 -0.87 -1.87
CA GLY A 40 -6.99 -1.65 -2.99
C GLY A 40 -7.24 -3.10 -2.58
N LEU A 41 -6.28 -3.75 -1.92
CA LEU A 41 -6.46 -5.14 -1.48
C LEU A 41 -7.48 -5.27 -0.35
N ILE A 42 -7.51 -4.34 0.61
CA ILE A 42 -8.46 -4.44 1.73
C ILE A 42 -9.93 -4.38 1.27
N LEU A 43 -10.22 -3.69 0.17
CA LEU A 43 -11.58 -3.59 -0.37
C LEU A 43 -12.08 -4.93 -0.91
N TRP A 44 -11.19 -5.72 -1.49
CA TRP A 44 -11.51 -7.01 -2.12
C TRP A 44 -11.39 -8.20 -1.16
N MET A 45 -10.68 -8.04 -0.05
CA MET A 45 -10.45 -9.11 0.93
C MET A 45 -11.73 -9.75 1.49
N PRO A 46 -12.80 -9.01 1.88
CA PRO A 46 -14.00 -9.63 2.43
C PRO A 46 -14.69 -10.57 1.43
N ASP A 47 -14.82 -10.14 0.18
CA ASP A 47 -15.42 -10.92 -0.89
C ASP A 47 -14.55 -12.14 -1.23
N LEU A 48 -13.23 -11.93 -1.33
CA LEU A 48 -12.26 -12.99 -1.55
C LEU A 48 -12.33 -14.07 -0.44
N PHE A 49 -12.36 -13.66 0.82
CA PHE A 49 -12.46 -14.60 1.95
C PHE A 49 -13.79 -15.34 1.95
N SER A 50 -14.89 -14.69 1.55
CA SER A 50 -16.20 -15.34 1.42
C SER A 50 -16.16 -16.46 0.39
N GLN A 51 -15.65 -16.17 -0.82
CA GLN A 51 -15.52 -17.17 -1.90
C GLN A 51 -14.59 -18.31 -1.50
N LEU A 52 -13.45 -17.98 -0.91
CA LEU A 52 -12.48 -18.96 -0.39
C LEU A 52 -13.10 -19.85 0.68
N TYR A 53 -13.84 -19.27 1.64
CA TYR A 53 -14.46 -20.04 2.73
C TYR A 53 -15.46 -21.07 2.20
N VAL A 54 -16.30 -20.69 1.23
CA VAL A 54 -17.25 -21.59 0.61
C VAL A 54 -16.55 -22.70 -0.17
N ASP A 55 -15.52 -22.38 -0.96
CA ASP A 55 -14.80 -23.39 -1.75
C ASP A 55 -14.04 -24.38 -0.86
N TYR A 56 -13.36 -23.91 0.20
CA TYR A 56 -12.66 -24.78 1.14
C TYR A 56 -13.61 -25.67 1.97
N ALA A 57 -14.84 -25.21 2.24
CA ALA A 57 -15.85 -26.02 2.91
C ALA A 57 -16.40 -27.14 2.01
N LEU A 58 -16.56 -26.85 0.72
CA LEU A 58 -17.08 -27.82 -0.27
C LEU A 58 -16.01 -28.80 -0.76
N HIS A 59 -14.76 -28.36 -0.86
CA HIS A 59 -13.64 -29.15 -1.40
C HIS A 59 -12.47 -29.23 -0.40
N PRO A 60 -12.62 -29.97 0.72
CA PRO A 60 -11.59 -30.03 1.76
C PRO A 60 -10.27 -30.71 1.32
N VAL A 61 -10.30 -31.50 0.24
CA VAL A 61 -9.14 -32.26 -0.27
C VAL A 61 -8.47 -31.55 -1.45
N ASP A 62 -9.21 -30.74 -2.20
CA ASP A 62 -8.76 -30.15 -3.46
C ASP A 62 -8.26 -28.73 -3.19
N GLN A 63 -6.96 -28.60 -2.89
CA GLN A 63 -6.33 -27.34 -2.52
C GLN A 63 -6.14 -26.43 -3.74
N ARG A 64 -7.15 -25.60 -4.03
CA ARG A 64 -7.13 -24.62 -5.12
C ARG A 64 -6.41 -23.34 -4.70
N THR A 65 -5.77 -22.72 -5.68
CA THR A 65 -5.17 -21.39 -5.52
C THR A 65 -6.23 -20.30 -5.55
N ILE A 66 -5.91 -19.12 -5.01
CA ILE A 66 -6.84 -17.97 -4.99
C ILE A 66 -7.44 -17.69 -6.38
N CYS A 67 -6.61 -17.72 -7.42
CA CYS A 67 -7.08 -17.40 -8.77
C CYS A 67 -8.03 -18.45 -9.35
N GLN A 68 -7.85 -19.73 -9.02
CA GLN A 68 -8.78 -20.77 -9.45
C GLN A 68 -10.15 -20.64 -8.79
N VAL A 69 -10.17 -20.23 -7.51
CA VAL A 69 -11.43 -20.00 -6.79
C VAL A 69 -12.18 -18.81 -7.38
N VAL A 70 -11.48 -17.71 -7.67
CA VAL A 70 -12.08 -16.52 -8.30
C VAL A 70 -12.61 -16.84 -9.70
N GLU A 71 -11.85 -17.56 -10.52
CA GLU A 71 -12.26 -17.94 -11.88
C GLU A 71 -13.55 -18.77 -11.88
N HIS A 72 -13.68 -19.74 -10.96
CA HIS A 72 -14.90 -20.52 -10.79
C HIS A 72 -16.10 -19.67 -10.35
N GLY A 73 -15.89 -18.70 -9.45
CA GLY A 73 -16.93 -17.77 -9.02
C GLY A 73 -17.46 -16.91 -10.17
N LEU A 74 -16.59 -16.43 -11.05
CA LEU A 74 -16.95 -15.64 -12.24
C LEU A 74 -17.73 -16.46 -13.26
N ILE A 75 -17.34 -17.71 -13.50
CA ILE A 75 -18.05 -18.63 -14.41
C ILE A 75 -19.46 -18.92 -13.87
N ALA A 76 -19.59 -19.18 -12.56
CA ALA A 76 -20.88 -19.42 -11.92
C ALA A 76 -21.81 -18.20 -12.04
N SER A 77 -21.28 -16.98 -11.89
CA SER A 77 -22.06 -15.73 -12.03
C SER A 77 -22.56 -15.48 -13.45
N ASN A 78 -21.83 -15.92 -14.48
CA ASN A 78 -22.26 -15.79 -15.88
C ASN A 78 -23.31 -16.83 -16.29
N GLN A 79 -23.45 -17.93 -15.53
CA GLN A 79 -24.35 -19.04 -15.85
C GLN A 79 -25.71 -18.98 -15.15
N THR A 80 -25.98 -17.99 -14.29
CA THR A 80 -27.30 -17.78 -13.70
C THR A 80 -28.30 -17.20 -14.70
N SER A 81 -28.81 -18.08 -15.58
CA SER A 81 -30.16 -17.95 -16.12
C SER A 81 -31.16 -18.49 -15.09
N ASP A 82 -31.96 -17.58 -14.54
CA ASP A 82 -33.32 -17.82 -14.03
C ASP A 82 -33.56 -19.07 -13.16
N THR A 83 -33.13 -19.03 -11.90
CA THR A 83 -33.85 -19.72 -10.81
C THR A 83 -33.75 -18.85 -9.57
N GLY A 84 -34.89 -18.48 -8.98
CA GLY A 84 -35.00 -17.56 -7.84
C GLY A 84 -33.99 -17.83 -6.72
N VAL A 85 -32.88 -17.09 -6.75
CA VAL A 85 -31.86 -17.13 -5.71
C VAL A 85 -32.44 -16.42 -4.49
N ASN A 86 -32.77 -17.20 -3.47
CA ASN A 86 -33.15 -16.66 -2.17
C ASN A 86 -31.87 -16.06 -1.55
N CYS A 87 -31.69 -14.75 -1.70
CA CYS A 87 -30.58 -13.99 -1.11
C CYS A 87 -30.76 -13.90 0.41
N THR A 88 -30.52 -14.99 1.12
CA THR A 88 -30.29 -14.93 2.56
C THR A 88 -28.95 -14.24 2.80
N ASN A 89 -29.01 -12.95 3.11
CA ASN A 89 -27.88 -12.14 3.60
C ASN A 89 -27.44 -12.62 5.00
N THR A 90 -26.99 -13.87 5.12
CA THR A 90 -26.30 -14.33 6.32
C THR A 90 -24.83 -14.03 6.13
N VAL A 91 -24.42 -12.82 6.54
CA VAL A 91 -23.01 -12.46 6.60
C VAL A 91 -22.36 -13.39 7.64
N ASP A 92 -21.54 -14.32 7.16
CA ASP A 92 -20.90 -15.33 8.01
C ASP A 92 -20.01 -14.66 9.06
N ALA A 93 -20.17 -15.06 10.33
CA ALA A 93 -19.44 -14.48 11.46
C ALA A 93 -17.92 -14.62 11.33
N GLY A 94 -17.44 -15.59 10.53
CA GLY A 94 -16.01 -15.80 10.26
C GLY A 94 -15.34 -14.64 9.53
N VAL A 95 -16.05 -13.93 8.65
CA VAL A 95 -15.49 -12.78 7.91
C VAL A 95 -15.23 -11.59 8.85
N TYR A 96 -16.14 -11.37 9.81
CA TYR A 96 -15.95 -10.36 10.85
C TYR A 96 -14.79 -10.72 11.79
N GLN A 97 -14.68 -11.99 12.18
CA GLN A 97 -13.55 -12.46 12.99
C GLN A 97 -12.21 -12.26 12.27
N ASN A 98 -12.11 -12.59 10.98
CA ASN A 98 -10.89 -12.38 10.20
C ASN A 98 -10.51 -10.89 10.11
N THR A 99 -11.49 -10.00 9.97
CA THR A 99 -11.25 -8.55 9.94
C THR A 99 -10.76 -8.03 11.30
N LEU A 100 -11.31 -8.54 12.40
CA LEU A 100 -10.82 -8.22 13.75
C LEU A 100 -9.38 -8.71 13.96
N ILE A 101 -9.04 -9.90 13.46
CA ILE A 101 -7.68 -10.44 13.51
C ILE A 101 -6.72 -9.56 12.71
N ILE A 102 -7.08 -9.16 11.48
CA ILE A 102 -6.26 -8.27 10.65
C ILE A 102 -6.00 -6.94 11.39
N GLY A 103 -7.03 -6.35 11.99
CA GLY A 103 -6.90 -5.11 12.77
C GLY A 103 -6.01 -5.27 14.00
N GLY A 104 -6.18 -6.36 14.75
CA GLY A 104 -5.37 -6.67 15.94
C GLY A 104 -3.90 -6.90 15.60
N VAL A 105 -3.61 -7.70 14.56
CA VAL A 105 -2.25 -7.92 14.07
C VAL A 105 -1.63 -6.62 13.56
N GLY A 106 -2.41 -5.78 12.87
CA GLY A 106 -1.98 -4.46 12.45
C GLY A 106 -1.53 -3.60 13.63
N MET A 107 -2.31 -3.54 14.72
CA MET A 107 -1.97 -2.76 15.91
C MET A 107 -0.66 -3.25 16.57
N MET A 108 -0.48 -4.56 16.67
CA MET A 108 0.77 -5.12 17.21
C MET A 108 1.96 -4.83 16.30
N ALA A 109 1.78 -4.93 14.98
CA ALA A 109 2.82 -4.59 14.01
C ALA A 109 3.22 -3.11 14.11
N TYR A 110 2.28 -2.20 14.39
CA TYR A 110 2.60 -0.78 14.62
C TYR A 110 3.50 -0.57 15.83
N ILE A 111 3.21 -1.22 16.95
CA ILE A 111 4.02 -1.12 18.18
C ILE A 111 5.42 -1.67 17.94
N ILE A 112 5.52 -2.84 17.31
CA ILE A 112 6.80 -3.48 16.98
C ILE A 112 7.60 -2.55 16.04
N ASN A 113 7.01 -2.09 14.95
CA ASN A 113 7.69 -1.18 14.02
C ASN A 113 8.13 0.12 14.70
N GLY A 114 7.31 0.68 15.61
CA GLY A 114 7.66 1.83 16.43
C GLY A 114 8.94 1.61 17.24
N TYR A 115 9.04 0.47 17.93
CA TYR A 115 10.24 0.12 18.69
C TYR A 115 11.48 -0.09 17.81
N PHE A 116 11.30 -0.72 16.64
CA PHE A 116 12.41 -0.94 15.72
C PHE A 116 12.92 0.37 15.09
N ILE A 117 12.09 1.39 14.91
CA ILE A 117 12.48 2.68 14.29
C ILE A 117 13.65 3.33 15.01
N ASP A 118 13.68 3.26 16.33
CA ASP A 118 14.74 3.86 17.13
C ASP A 118 16.06 3.08 17.05
N THR A 119 16.02 1.79 16.69
CA THR A 119 17.22 0.92 16.66
C THR A 119 17.80 0.75 15.26
N VAL A 120 16.97 0.57 14.23
CA VAL A 120 17.37 0.25 12.85
C VAL A 120 17.39 1.49 11.95
N GLY A 121 16.71 2.56 12.37
CA GLY A 121 16.55 3.79 11.60
C GLY A 121 15.39 3.74 10.60
N LYS A 122 14.76 4.90 10.38
CA LYS A 122 13.54 5.05 9.58
C LYS A 122 13.69 4.56 8.14
N ARG A 123 14.85 4.79 7.52
CA ARG A 123 15.15 4.40 6.14
C ARG A 123 15.12 2.89 5.95
N ASN A 124 15.89 2.19 6.79
CA ASN A 124 16.08 0.76 6.64
C ASN A 124 14.77 0.02 6.93
N ILE A 125 14.00 0.47 7.92
CA ILE A 125 12.67 -0.10 8.20
C ILE A 125 11.71 0.11 7.05
N LEU A 126 11.68 1.30 6.44
CA LEU A 126 10.81 1.54 5.29
C LEU A 126 11.14 0.53 4.17
N VAL A 127 12.41 0.38 3.81
CA VAL A 127 12.82 -0.56 2.75
C VAL A 127 12.52 -2.01 3.14
N ILE A 128 12.82 -2.42 4.37
CA ILE A 128 12.55 -3.78 4.86
C ILE A 128 11.04 -4.08 4.82
N ASN A 129 10.20 -3.14 5.25
CA ASN A 129 8.75 -3.32 5.27
C ASN A 129 8.17 -3.36 3.85
N LEU A 130 8.64 -2.52 2.92
CA LEU A 130 8.21 -2.57 1.52
C LEU A 130 8.64 -3.87 0.82
N VAL A 131 9.87 -4.34 1.06
CA VAL A 131 10.32 -5.62 0.48
C VAL A 131 9.53 -6.79 1.06
N THR A 132 9.35 -6.82 2.38
CA THR A 132 8.62 -7.89 3.06
C THR A 132 7.14 -7.90 2.64
N SER A 133 6.48 -6.74 2.56
CA SER A 133 5.10 -6.67 2.06
C SER A 133 5.01 -7.06 0.58
N GLY A 134 5.92 -6.60 -0.28
CA GLY A 134 5.96 -7.00 -1.69
C GLY A 134 6.10 -8.53 -1.87
N THR A 135 6.99 -9.15 -1.10
CA THR A 135 7.15 -10.62 -1.12
C THR A 135 5.92 -11.36 -0.60
N ALA A 136 5.26 -10.85 0.45
CA ALA A 136 4.00 -11.42 0.95
C ALA A 136 2.88 -11.32 -0.10
N GLY A 137 2.84 -10.23 -0.88
CA GLY A 137 1.90 -10.05 -2.00
C GLY A 137 2.10 -11.08 -3.11
N ILE A 138 3.36 -11.40 -3.46
CA ILE A 138 3.67 -12.49 -4.41
C ILE A 138 3.30 -13.85 -3.80
N GLY A 139 3.60 -14.05 -2.51
CA GLY A 139 3.24 -15.28 -1.79
C GLY A 139 1.74 -15.56 -1.79
N LEU A 140 0.92 -14.51 -1.81
CA LEU A 140 -0.53 -14.61 -1.85
C LEU A 140 -1.03 -15.36 -3.11
N TYR A 141 -0.36 -15.18 -4.26
CA TYR A 141 -0.67 -15.93 -5.48
C TYR A 141 -0.49 -17.46 -5.32
N PHE A 142 0.51 -17.88 -4.55
CA PHE A 142 0.81 -19.30 -4.32
C PHE A 142 0.02 -19.91 -3.15
N ALA A 143 -0.77 -19.11 -2.43
CA ALA A 143 -1.51 -19.58 -1.27
C ALA A 143 -2.64 -20.54 -1.67
N ARG A 144 -2.75 -21.65 -0.94
CA ARG A 144 -3.72 -22.73 -1.21
C ARG A 144 -4.62 -23.08 -0.02
N SER A 145 -4.48 -22.34 1.08
CA SER A 145 -5.24 -22.56 2.31
C SER A 145 -5.70 -21.24 2.89
N ALA A 146 -6.92 -21.20 3.43
CA ALA A 146 -7.49 -20.02 4.08
C ALA A 146 -6.54 -19.39 5.12
N GLY A 147 -5.88 -20.22 5.94
CA GLY A 147 -4.95 -19.75 6.97
C GLY A 147 -3.69 -19.09 6.38
N GLN A 148 -3.18 -19.60 5.26
CA GLN A 148 -2.04 -18.99 4.55
C GLN A 148 -2.43 -17.66 3.92
N VAL A 149 -3.60 -17.61 3.26
CA VAL A 149 -4.13 -16.37 2.67
C VAL A 149 -4.32 -15.31 3.74
N LEU A 150 -4.95 -15.66 4.87
CA LEU A 150 -5.16 -14.74 5.98
C LEU A 150 -3.83 -14.23 6.55
N THR A 151 -2.87 -15.13 6.80
CA THR A 151 -1.57 -14.74 7.37
C THR A 151 -0.81 -13.80 6.44
N LEU A 152 -0.73 -14.13 5.14
CA LEU A 152 -0.04 -13.31 4.15
C LEU A 152 -0.75 -11.96 3.95
N ALA A 153 -2.07 -11.94 3.91
CA ALA A 153 -2.86 -10.71 3.84
C ALA A 153 -2.64 -9.83 5.08
N CYS A 154 -2.64 -10.41 6.29
CA CYS A 154 -2.33 -9.69 7.53
C CYS A 154 -0.95 -9.03 7.47
N VAL A 155 0.08 -9.79 7.10
CA VAL A 155 1.46 -9.28 6.97
C VAL A 155 1.51 -8.16 5.94
N PHE A 156 0.90 -8.37 4.76
CA PHE A 156 0.87 -7.38 3.70
C PHE A 156 0.23 -6.06 4.13
N LEU A 157 -0.96 -6.12 4.74
CA LEU A 157 -1.74 -4.95 5.15
C LEU A 157 -1.09 -4.22 6.33
N ALA A 158 -0.61 -4.97 7.33
CA ALA A 158 0.07 -4.42 8.49
C ALA A 158 1.35 -3.67 8.08
N LEU A 159 2.19 -4.28 7.25
CA LEU A 159 3.42 -3.65 6.77
C LEU A 159 3.14 -2.47 5.84
N SER A 160 2.16 -2.56 4.95
CA SER A 160 1.79 -1.45 4.06
C SER A 160 1.28 -0.24 4.84
N SER A 161 0.46 -0.47 5.88
CA SER A 161 -0.05 0.62 6.73
C SER A 161 1.04 1.29 7.57
N THR A 162 1.96 0.52 8.16
CA THR A 162 3.10 1.08 8.88
C THR A 162 4.00 1.91 7.95
N CYS A 163 4.21 1.48 6.69
CA CYS A 163 4.94 2.27 5.70
C CYS A 163 4.29 3.64 5.44
N ILE A 164 2.95 3.71 5.35
CA ILE A 164 2.23 4.98 5.18
C ILE A 164 2.55 5.95 6.32
N SER A 165 2.60 5.42 7.54
CA SER A 165 2.88 6.22 8.74
C SER A 165 4.34 6.69 8.76
N VAL A 166 5.30 5.83 8.41
CA VAL A 166 6.72 6.18 8.30
C VAL A 166 6.95 7.25 7.23
N VAL A 167 6.33 7.12 6.05
CA VAL A 167 6.42 8.10 4.96
C VAL A 167 5.82 9.45 5.38
N SER A 168 4.70 9.42 6.11
CA SER A 168 4.05 10.62 6.64
C SER A 168 4.92 11.35 7.66
N THR A 169 5.56 10.61 8.58
CA THR A 169 6.52 11.17 9.54
C THR A 169 7.76 11.73 8.83
N ALA A 170 8.28 11.03 7.84
CA ALA A 170 9.42 11.50 7.04
C ALA A 170 9.11 12.80 6.28
N ALA A 171 7.90 12.91 5.71
CA ALA A 171 7.47 14.13 5.03
C ALA A 171 7.40 15.33 6.00
N ILE A 172 6.96 15.13 7.23
CA ILE A 172 6.92 16.15 8.27
C ILE A 172 8.33 16.67 8.60
N GLU A 173 9.32 15.78 8.67
CA GLU A 173 10.70 16.11 8.99
C GLU A 173 11.44 16.80 7.84
N LEU A 174 11.08 16.45 6.60
CA LEU A 174 11.75 16.93 5.41
C LEU A 174 11.31 18.32 4.95
N PHE A 175 10.03 18.66 5.15
CA PHE A 175 9.48 19.95 4.73
C PHE A 175 9.51 20.99 5.86
N PRO A 176 9.84 22.25 5.56
CA PRO A 176 9.80 23.32 6.54
C PRO A 176 8.36 23.55 7.03
N THR A 177 8.21 24.00 8.29
CA THR A 177 6.92 24.08 9.00
C THR A 177 5.81 24.79 8.24
N HIS A 178 6.15 25.84 7.47
CA HIS A 178 5.18 26.62 6.69
C HIS A 178 4.66 25.91 5.42
N LEU A 179 5.37 24.90 4.91
CA LEU A 179 4.97 24.13 3.71
C LEU A 179 4.51 22.70 4.02
N ARG A 180 4.82 22.21 5.23
CA ARG A 180 4.54 20.84 5.69
C ARG A 180 3.09 20.42 5.47
N ALA A 181 2.14 21.23 5.90
CA ALA A 181 0.71 20.90 5.80
C ALA A 181 0.27 20.74 4.33
N MET A 182 0.74 21.63 3.44
CA MET A 182 0.41 21.59 2.02
C MET A 182 1.02 20.36 1.34
N ALA A 183 2.28 20.04 1.65
CA ALA A 183 2.95 18.85 1.14
C ALA A 183 2.23 17.56 1.54
N MET A 184 1.82 17.45 2.81
CA MET A 184 1.05 16.31 3.33
C MET A 184 -0.33 16.19 2.68
N CYS A 185 -1.03 17.31 2.49
CA CYS A 185 -2.32 17.29 1.80
C CYS A 185 -2.18 16.80 0.35
N ILE A 186 -1.19 17.29 -0.39
CA ILE A 186 -0.95 16.87 -1.79
C ILE A 186 -0.60 15.38 -1.85
N SER A 187 0.30 14.90 -0.98
CA SER A 187 0.68 13.48 -0.97
C SER A 187 -0.48 12.57 -0.60
N LEU A 188 -1.28 12.93 0.40
CA LEU A 188 -2.47 12.17 0.80
C LEU A 188 -3.56 12.17 -0.27
N MET A 189 -3.75 13.28 -0.98
CA MET A 189 -4.69 13.35 -2.11
C MET A 189 -4.25 12.40 -3.24
N MET A 190 -2.95 12.37 -3.57
CA MET A 190 -2.41 11.39 -4.51
C MET A 190 -2.59 9.95 -4.01
N GLY A 191 -2.40 9.69 -2.71
CA GLY A 191 -2.71 8.40 -2.09
C GLY A 191 -4.16 7.97 -2.34
N ARG A 192 -5.12 8.86 -2.06
CA ARG A 192 -6.55 8.58 -2.28
C ARG A 192 -6.90 8.32 -3.74
N LEU A 193 -6.31 9.08 -4.67
CA LEU A 193 -6.44 8.81 -6.11
C LEU A 193 -5.89 7.42 -6.46
N GLY A 194 -4.78 7.02 -5.83
CA GLY A 194 -4.22 5.67 -5.95
C GLY A 194 -5.19 4.58 -5.54
N THR A 195 -5.90 4.74 -4.42
CA THR A 195 -6.95 3.80 -4.01
C THR A 195 -8.09 3.74 -5.03
N MET A 196 -8.57 4.87 -5.54
CA MET A 196 -9.65 4.90 -6.53
C MET A 196 -9.27 4.16 -7.82
N VAL A 197 -8.07 4.42 -8.34
CA VAL A 197 -7.55 3.74 -9.54
C VAL A 197 -7.34 2.25 -9.26
N ALA A 198 -6.81 1.89 -8.10
CA ALA A 198 -6.58 0.50 -7.72
C ALA A 198 -7.87 -0.29 -7.62
N SER A 199 -8.91 0.25 -6.98
CA SER A 199 -10.19 -0.45 -6.82
C SER A 199 -10.81 -0.82 -8.17
N LEU A 200 -10.70 0.06 -9.17
CA LEU A 200 -11.17 -0.20 -10.54
C LEU A 200 -10.27 -1.20 -11.28
N MET A 201 -8.95 -1.02 -11.19
CA MET A 201 -7.98 -1.89 -11.84
C MET A 201 -8.03 -3.33 -11.29
N VAL A 202 -8.09 -3.49 -9.97
CA VAL A 202 -8.13 -4.81 -9.32
C VAL A 202 -9.38 -5.58 -9.75
N GLY A 203 -10.54 -4.94 -9.83
CA GLY A 203 -11.76 -5.60 -10.32
C GLY A 203 -11.65 -6.08 -11.77
N LEU A 204 -11.22 -5.21 -12.67
CA LEU A 204 -11.05 -5.57 -14.09
C LEU A 204 -9.97 -6.63 -14.29
N LEU A 205 -8.87 -6.57 -13.56
CA LEU A 205 -7.79 -7.55 -13.68
C LEU A 205 -8.16 -8.88 -13.01
N LEU A 206 -9.00 -8.92 -11.97
CA LEU A 206 -9.52 -10.17 -11.40
C LEU A 206 -10.34 -10.94 -12.44
N GLU A 207 -11.14 -10.24 -13.25
CA GLU A 207 -11.96 -10.84 -14.32
C GLU A 207 -11.13 -11.35 -15.51
N LEU A 208 -10.08 -10.62 -15.89
CA LEU A 208 -9.26 -10.97 -17.05
C LEU A 208 -8.12 -11.93 -16.73
N ASN A 209 -7.31 -11.59 -15.72
CA ASN A 209 -6.08 -12.29 -15.36
C ASN A 209 -5.75 -12.06 -13.88
N CYS A 210 -6.31 -12.89 -13.00
CA CYS A 210 -6.10 -12.80 -11.55
C CYS A 210 -4.61 -12.77 -11.14
N ALA A 211 -3.75 -13.56 -11.80
CA ALA A 211 -2.31 -13.55 -11.53
C ALA A 211 -1.69 -12.15 -11.72
N SER A 212 -2.14 -11.41 -12.73
CA SER A 212 -1.63 -10.07 -13.05
C SER A 212 -1.87 -9.08 -11.92
N VAL A 213 -2.96 -9.21 -11.16
CA VAL A 213 -3.23 -8.33 -10.00
C VAL A 213 -2.12 -8.45 -8.97
N PHE A 214 -1.81 -9.66 -8.53
CA PHE A 214 -0.83 -9.87 -7.45
C PHE A 214 0.57 -9.46 -7.88
N PHE A 215 0.98 -9.77 -9.12
CA PHE A 215 2.28 -9.36 -9.64
C PHE A 215 2.40 -7.84 -9.86
N THR A 216 1.36 -7.17 -10.35
CA THR A 216 1.40 -5.71 -10.55
C THR A 216 1.45 -4.97 -9.22
N LEU A 217 0.64 -5.35 -8.23
CA LEU A 217 0.66 -4.76 -6.90
C LEU A 217 2.01 -4.96 -6.20
N ALA A 218 2.54 -6.19 -6.22
CA ALA A 218 3.85 -6.47 -5.65
C ALA A 218 4.98 -5.72 -6.40
N GLY A 219 4.91 -5.66 -7.73
CA GLY A 219 5.88 -4.95 -8.57
C GLY A 219 5.94 -3.46 -8.25
N ILE A 220 4.78 -2.81 -8.07
CA ILE A 220 4.69 -1.39 -7.69
C ILE A 220 5.39 -1.15 -6.34
N ILE A 221 5.09 -1.96 -5.32
CA ILE A 221 5.70 -1.83 -3.98
C ILE A 221 7.21 -2.06 -4.03
N LEU A 222 7.67 -3.10 -4.71
CA LEU A 222 9.11 -3.42 -4.79
C LEU A 222 9.90 -2.36 -5.55
N PHE A 223 9.35 -1.83 -6.64
CA PHE A 223 9.94 -0.73 -7.38
C PHE A 223 10.06 0.53 -6.51
N LEU A 224 9.01 0.84 -5.77
CA LEU A 224 9.00 1.96 -4.83
C LEU A 224 10.01 1.76 -3.69
N GLY A 225 10.15 0.54 -3.16
CA GLY A 225 11.14 0.20 -2.14
C GLY A 225 12.59 0.40 -2.63
N LYS A 226 12.88 0.12 -3.90
CA LYS A 226 14.17 0.47 -4.50
C LYS A 226 14.36 1.97 -4.63
N SER A 227 13.33 2.70 -5.04
CA SER A 227 13.41 4.17 -5.20
C SER A 227 13.61 4.90 -3.86
N SER A 228 12.97 4.41 -2.78
CA SER A 228 13.17 4.93 -1.43
C SER A 228 14.54 4.56 -0.86
N GLY A 229 15.17 3.49 -1.37
CA GLY A 229 16.55 3.13 -1.09
C GLY A 229 17.57 4.19 -1.54
N GLY A 230 17.26 5.03 -2.53
CA GLY A 230 18.09 6.19 -2.93
C GLY A 230 17.74 7.49 -2.21
N PHE A 231 16.72 7.47 -1.35
CA PHE A 231 16.24 8.63 -0.62
C PHE A 231 16.96 8.70 0.73
N ASP A 232 17.83 9.68 0.93
CA ASP A 232 18.44 9.96 2.24
C ASP A 232 17.36 10.52 3.18
N LEU A 233 16.62 9.61 3.81
CA LEU A 233 15.77 9.86 4.97
C LEU A 233 16.67 10.27 6.14
N GLY A 234 17.10 11.53 6.14
CA GLY A 234 17.74 12.22 7.25
C GLY A 234 18.73 11.37 8.05
N SER A 235 19.97 11.24 7.56
CA SER A 235 21.07 11.13 8.50
C SER A 235 21.15 12.46 9.26
N THR A 236 20.67 12.46 10.49
CA THR A 236 20.99 13.51 11.46
C THR A 236 22.49 13.47 11.67
N ASP A 237 23.23 14.31 10.95
CA ASP A 237 24.62 14.61 11.31
C ASP A 237 24.56 15.80 12.29
N PRO A 238 24.84 15.61 13.59
CA PRO A 238 24.65 16.66 14.61
C PRO A 238 25.60 17.86 14.47
N ALA A 239 26.50 17.87 13.47
CA ALA A 239 27.52 18.90 13.29
C ALA A 239 27.19 19.98 12.23
N GLN A 240 26.18 19.80 11.36
CA GLN A 240 25.92 20.77 10.28
C GLN A 240 24.42 20.95 10.01
N GLY A 241 23.90 22.13 10.39
CA GLY A 241 22.55 22.59 10.06
C GLY A 241 22.33 22.91 8.58
N ARG A 242 22.62 21.95 7.68
CA ARG A 242 22.26 21.98 6.26
C ARG A 242 21.78 20.59 5.81
N ILE A 243 20.57 20.56 5.28
CA ILE A 243 19.98 19.39 4.63
C ILE A 243 20.77 19.15 3.33
N VAL A 244 21.65 18.15 3.32
CA VAL A 244 22.34 17.71 2.10
C VAL A 244 21.36 16.86 1.29
N MET A 245 20.84 17.43 0.21
CA MET A 245 20.11 16.72 -0.83
C MET A 245 21.13 16.08 -1.76
N ASN A 246 21.60 14.87 -1.47
CA ASN A 246 22.42 14.12 -2.42
C ASN A 246 21.48 13.39 -3.40
N GLY A 247 20.89 14.16 -4.31
CA GLY A 247 20.18 13.60 -5.46
C GLY A 247 21.19 13.05 -6.45
N TYR A 248 20.97 11.79 -6.87
CA TYR A 248 21.43 11.21 -8.14
C TYR A 248 22.83 11.64 -8.60
N GLY A 249 23.82 10.78 -8.33
CA GLY A 249 25.17 10.81 -8.90
C GLY A 249 25.45 11.86 -9.97
N LEU A 250 25.83 13.05 -9.54
CA LEU A 250 26.82 13.87 -10.23
C LEU A 250 28.07 13.88 -9.35
N THR A 251 28.83 12.80 -9.44
CA THR A 251 30.24 12.85 -9.04
C THR A 251 30.98 13.81 -9.97
N ALA A 252 31.72 14.72 -9.32
CA ALA A 252 32.98 15.32 -9.74
C ALA A 252 32.98 16.62 -10.58
N LEU A 253 34.00 17.42 -10.24
CA LEU A 253 34.51 18.67 -10.82
C LEU A 253 33.85 19.95 -10.28
N GLN A 254 34.56 20.90 -9.67
CA GLN A 254 35.97 21.05 -9.31
C GLN A 254 36.06 22.35 -8.49
N MET A 255 37.02 22.41 -7.55
CA MET A 255 37.70 23.59 -7.01
C MET A 255 36.91 24.90 -6.83
#